data_AF-A0A7S0CJQ3-F1
#
_entry.id   AF-A0A7S0CJQ3-F1
#
_cell.length_a   1.000
_cell.length_b   1.000
_cell.length_c   1.000
_cell.angle_alpha   90.00
_cell.angle_beta   90.00
_cell.angle_gamma   90.00
#
_symmetry.space_group_name_H-M   'P 1'
#
loop_
_entity.id
_entity.type
_entity.pdbx_description
1 polymer ?
#
loop_
_entity_poly.entity_id
_entity_poly.type
_entity_poly.pdbx_seq_one_letter_code
_entity_poly.pdbx_strand_id
1 'polypeptide(L)'
;SITMQPLGNQTLFVYEFIDCFVRFGEAGEVAREYRSRVWTSIDQNSDDLLSLAEVDHWIKQNLVENLGSNRGNDIWRKFRPCYSQAFDQAKDLAPTKKIAVSCETTDDYVSKTEFKALNACFCIFASMLDAFYIISDGFEDGVIGNSHQLSRNDWLKGYKKISKHGFLALADIADPSSIF
;
A
#
# COMPACT_ATOMS: atom_id res chain seq x y z
N SER A 1 1.37 -10.04 20.23
CA SER A 1 0.31 -10.28 19.24
C SER A 1 -0.62 -9.08 19.27
N ILE A 2 -0.56 -8.20 18.28
CA ILE A 2 -1.42 -7.01 18.22
C ILE A 2 -2.67 -7.45 17.47
N THR A 3 -3.75 -7.69 18.21
CA THR A 3 -5.05 -8.03 17.63
C THR A 3 -5.82 -6.74 17.39
N MET A 4 -5.92 -6.31 16.14
CA MET A 4 -6.77 -5.20 15.73
C MET A 4 -8.25 -5.62 15.81
N GLN A 5 -9.09 -4.82 16.47
CA GLN A 5 -10.53 -5.05 16.55
C GLN A 5 -11.26 -4.63 15.26
N PRO A 6 -12.33 -5.33 14.84
CA PRO A 6 -13.04 -5.02 13.61
C PRO A 6 -13.98 -3.82 13.82
N LEU A 7 -13.65 -2.67 13.23
CA LEU A 7 -14.59 -1.59 12.95
C LEU A 7 -15.25 -1.83 11.57
N GLY A 8 -16.49 -1.35 11.38
CA GLY A 8 -17.43 -1.82 10.34
C GLY A 8 -16.95 -1.81 8.87
N ASN A 9 -17.75 -2.40 7.97
CA ASN A 9 -17.49 -2.77 6.56
C ASN A 9 -16.45 -2.00 5.72
N GLN A 10 -16.21 -0.71 5.95
CA GLN A 10 -15.14 0.04 5.27
C GLN A 10 -13.74 -0.29 5.82
N THR A 11 -13.61 -0.56 7.12
CA THR A 11 -12.34 -0.93 7.76
C THR A 11 -11.87 -2.34 7.35
N LEU A 12 -12.75 -3.19 6.79
CA LEU A 12 -12.37 -4.51 6.28
C LEU A 12 -11.39 -4.44 5.10
N PHE A 13 -11.56 -3.49 4.17
CA PHE A 13 -10.77 -3.48 2.93
C PHE A 13 -9.27 -3.31 3.18
N VAL A 14 -8.91 -2.39 4.07
CA VAL A 14 -7.50 -2.11 4.38
C VAL A 14 -6.86 -3.23 5.20
N TYR A 15 -7.59 -3.84 6.13
CA TYR A 15 -7.08 -5.01 6.86
C TYR A 15 -6.89 -6.22 5.95
N GLU A 16 -7.86 -6.51 5.08
CA GLU A 16 -7.73 -7.58 4.09
C GLU A 16 -6.57 -7.34 3.13
N PHE A 17 -6.35 -6.08 2.72
CA PHE A 17 -5.17 -5.71 1.94
C PHE A 17 -3.88 -5.96 2.75
N ILE A 18 -3.78 -5.42 3.96
CA ILE A 18 -2.59 -5.58 4.82
C ILE A 18 -2.30 -7.06 5.06
N ASP A 19 -3.30 -7.89 5.37
CA ASP A 19 -3.11 -9.33 5.62
C ASP A 19 -2.52 -10.07 4.42
N CYS A 20 -2.82 -9.61 3.20
CA CYS A 20 -2.24 -10.16 1.97
C CYS A 20 -0.76 -9.82 1.77
N PHE A 21 -0.26 -8.72 2.38
CA PHE A 21 1.07 -8.16 2.08
C PHE A 21 2.02 -8.08 3.28
N VAL A 22 1.53 -7.97 4.51
CA VAL A 22 2.31 -7.69 5.72
C VAL A 22 3.44 -8.68 5.93
N ARG A 23 3.18 -9.98 5.69
CA ARG A 23 4.17 -11.06 5.83
C ARG A 23 5.40 -10.88 4.93
N PHE A 24 5.26 -10.18 3.80
CA PHE A 24 6.38 -9.91 2.90
C PHE A 24 7.23 -8.73 3.38
N GLY A 25 6.70 -7.84 4.22
CA GLY A 25 7.45 -6.74 4.84
C GLY A 25 8.29 -7.18 6.06
N GLU A 26 7.98 -8.35 6.64
CA GLU A 26 8.61 -8.83 7.87
C GLU A 26 10.10 -9.19 7.70
N ALA A 27 10.85 -9.07 8.80
CA ALA A 27 12.21 -9.58 8.91
C ALA A 27 12.20 -11.08 9.24
N GLY A 28 13.28 -11.78 8.88
CA GLY A 28 13.45 -13.20 9.21
C GLY A 28 13.57 -14.10 7.98
N GLU A 29 14.02 -15.33 8.22
CA GLU A 29 14.30 -16.32 7.18
C GLU A 29 13.03 -16.81 6.48
N VAL A 30 11.97 -17.08 7.24
CA VAL A 30 10.67 -17.50 6.70
C VAL A 30 10.10 -16.45 5.74
N ALA A 31 10.05 -15.18 6.15
CA ALA A 31 9.58 -14.09 5.30
C ALA A 31 10.47 -13.89 4.06
N ARG A 32 11.79 -14.11 4.19
CA ARG A 32 12.73 -14.08 3.07
C ARG A 32 12.45 -15.18 2.05
N GLU A 33 12.17 -16.40 2.49
CA GLU A 33 11.83 -17.50 1.58
C GLU A 33 10.52 -17.23 0.84
N TYR A 34 9.49 -16.74 1.53
CA TYR A 34 8.23 -16.34 0.89
C TYR A 34 8.45 -15.26 -0.17
N ARG A 35 9.22 -14.21 0.15
CA ARG A 35 9.59 -13.19 -0.83
C ARG A 35 10.33 -13.77 -2.02
N SER A 36 11.27 -14.70 -1.81
CA SER A 36 12.04 -15.31 -2.90
C SER A 36 11.16 -16.12 -3.85
N ARG A 37 10.19 -16.88 -3.32
CA ARG A 37 9.26 -17.67 -4.15
C ARG A 37 8.37 -16.77 -4.98
N VAL A 38 7.81 -15.75 -4.34
CA VAL A 38 6.96 -14.77 -5.00
C VAL A 38 7.75 -13.98 -6.05
N TRP A 39 8.97 -13.54 -5.73
CA TRP A 39 9.84 -12.87 -6.68
C TRP A 39 9.97 -13.65 -7.99
N THR A 40 10.31 -14.94 -7.91
CA THR A 40 10.46 -15.80 -9.10
C THR A 40 9.16 -15.98 -9.89
N SER A 41 8.00 -15.80 -9.26
CA SER A 41 6.72 -15.84 -9.98
C SER A 41 6.41 -14.54 -10.74
N ILE A 42 6.96 -13.42 -10.29
CA ILE A 42 6.73 -12.09 -10.89
C ILE A 42 7.78 -11.82 -11.98
N ASP A 43 9.05 -12.08 -11.68
CA ASP A 43 10.22 -11.90 -12.56
C ASP A 43 10.32 -13.07 -13.57
N GLN A 44 9.52 -13.01 -14.64
CA GLN A 44 9.45 -14.04 -15.67
C GLN A 44 10.53 -13.89 -16.75
N ASN A 45 11.05 -12.67 -16.93
CA ASN A 45 12.16 -12.29 -17.79
C ASN A 45 13.53 -12.64 -17.20
N SER A 46 13.61 -12.92 -15.89
CA SER A 46 14.85 -13.26 -15.18
C SER A 46 15.92 -12.17 -15.30
N ASP A 47 15.49 -10.91 -15.34
CA ASP A 47 16.40 -9.75 -15.38
C ASP A 47 16.71 -9.18 -13.99
N ASP A 48 16.22 -9.84 -12.93
CA ASP A 48 16.37 -9.46 -11.53
C ASP A 48 15.80 -8.06 -11.18
N LEU A 49 14.86 -7.55 -12.00
CA LEU A 49 14.20 -6.27 -11.83
C LEU A 49 12.68 -6.41 -11.96
N LEU A 50 11.93 -5.66 -11.17
CA LEU A 50 10.46 -5.61 -11.26
C LEU A 50 10.00 -4.22 -11.64
N SER A 51 9.23 -4.12 -12.73
CA SER A 51 8.56 -2.90 -13.15
C SER A 51 7.27 -2.65 -12.35
N LEU A 52 6.79 -1.40 -12.36
CA LEU A 52 5.51 -1.06 -11.74
C LEU A 52 4.33 -1.86 -12.33
N ALA A 53 4.37 -2.18 -13.62
CA ALA A 53 3.31 -2.95 -14.29
C ALA A 53 3.25 -4.41 -13.82
N GLU A 54 4.41 -5.05 -13.66
CA GLU A 54 4.51 -6.42 -13.14
C GLU A 54 4.06 -6.48 -11.68
N VAL A 55 4.45 -5.48 -10.88
CA VAL A 55 4.02 -5.38 -9.49
C VAL A 55 2.51 -5.10 -9.39
N ASP A 56 1.93 -4.21 -10.19
CA ASP A 56 0.46 -3.95 -10.23
C ASP A 56 -0.31 -5.23 -10.61
N HIS A 57 0.19 -5.97 -11.60
CA HIS A 57 -0.39 -7.25 -12.00
C HIS A 57 -0.34 -8.28 -10.87
N TRP A 58 0.83 -8.41 -10.22
CA TRP A 58 1.02 -9.34 -9.11
C TRP A 58 0.13 -9.00 -7.90
N ILE A 59 0.02 -7.72 -7.52
CA ILE A 59 -0.85 -7.28 -6.43
C ILE A 59 -2.28 -7.75 -6.69
N LYS A 60 -2.77 -7.54 -7.92
CA LYS A 60 -4.10 -7.98 -8.32
C LYS A 60 -4.26 -9.50 -8.22
N GLN A 61 -3.30 -10.27 -8.73
CA GLN A 61 -3.32 -11.73 -8.65
C GLN A 61 -3.34 -12.21 -7.19
N ASN A 62 -2.42 -11.71 -6.36
CA ASN A 62 -2.34 -12.06 -4.94
C ASN A 62 -3.65 -11.75 -4.20
N LEU A 63 -4.27 -10.59 -4.46
CA LEU A 63 -5.57 -10.25 -3.87
C LEU A 63 -6.71 -11.17 -4.34
N VAL A 64 -6.76 -11.50 -5.63
CA VAL A 64 -7.78 -12.40 -6.20
C VAL A 64 -7.62 -13.82 -5.69
N GLU A 65 -6.39 -14.31 -5.54
CA GLU A 65 -6.09 -15.65 -5.02
C GLU A 65 -6.47 -15.79 -3.54
N ASN A 66 -6.22 -14.76 -2.72
CA ASN A 66 -6.48 -14.83 -1.29
C ASN A 66 -7.93 -14.49 -0.92
N LEU A 67 -8.61 -13.62 -1.68
CA LEU A 67 -9.92 -13.06 -1.32
C LEU A 67 -11.04 -13.37 -2.33
N GLY A 68 -10.71 -14.00 -3.46
CA GLY A 68 -11.62 -14.27 -4.56
C GLY A 68 -11.75 -13.11 -5.54
N SER A 69 -12.22 -13.42 -6.76
CA SER A 69 -12.23 -12.48 -7.90
C SER A 69 -12.93 -11.16 -7.59
N ASN A 70 -14.17 -11.17 -7.10
CA ASN A 70 -14.92 -9.92 -6.89
C ASN A 70 -14.24 -9.04 -5.83
N ARG A 71 -13.99 -9.60 -4.64
CA ARG A 71 -13.41 -8.86 -3.52
C ARG A 71 -11.99 -8.37 -3.80
N GLY A 72 -11.16 -9.22 -4.39
CA GLY A 72 -9.79 -8.89 -4.76
C GLY A 72 -9.73 -7.77 -5.80
N ASN A 73 -10.63 -7.77 -6.80
CA ASN A 73 -10.71 -6.68 -7.78
C ASN A 73 -11.15 -5.35 -7.14
N ASP A 74 -12.09 -5.37 -6.20
CA ASP A 74 -12.57 -4.15 -5.54
C ASP A 74 -11.49 -3.51 -4.66
N ILE A 75 -10.79 -4.33 -3.86
CA ILE A 75 -9.65 -3.90 -3.06
C ILE A 75 -8.53 -3.38 -3.97
N TRP A 76 -8.22 -4.09 -5.05
CA TRP A 76 -7.20 -3.67 -6.01
C TRP A 76 -7.52 -2.29 -6.59
N ARG A 77 -8.75 -2.05 -7.06
CA ARG A 77 -9.17 -0.74 -7.58
C ARG A 77 -9.09 0.37 -6.53
N LYS A 78 -9.50 0.06 -5.29
CA LYS A 78 -9.48 1.02 -4.17
C LYS A 78 -8.07 1.53 -3.87
N PHE A 79 -7.09 0.63 -3.81
CA PHE A 79 -5.72 0.98 -3.39
C PHE A 79 -4.75 1.25 -4.54
N ARG A 80 -5.13 0.98 -5.80
CA ARG A 80 -4.31 1.27 -6.98
C ARG A 80 -3.69 2.66 -7.03
N PRO A 81 -4.36 3.76 -6.60
CA PRO A 81 -3.76 5.09 -6.60
C PRO A 81 -2.48 5.23 -5.76
N CYS A 82 -2.25 4.35 -4.79
CA CYS A 82 -1.07 4.43 -3.92
C CYS A 82 0.13 3.59 -4.39
N TYR A 83 -0.03 2.72 -5.41
CA TYR A 83 1.03 1.80 -5.80
C TYR A 83 2.24 2.50 -6.39
N SER A 84 2.05 3.53 -7.22
CA SER A 84 3.17 4.33 -7.77
C SER A 84 3.94 5.04 -6.66
N GLN A 85 3.24 5.65 -5.70
CA GLN A 85 3.86 6.33 -4.56
C GLN A 85 4.65 5.35 -3.68
N ALA A 86 4.09 4.17 -3.40
CA ALA A 86 4.78 3.13 -2.65
C ALA A 86 6.01 2.59 -3.40
N PHE A 87 5.91 2.46 -4.73
CA PHE A 87 7.00 2.05 -5.60
C PHE A 87 8.15 3.06 -5.60
N ASP A 88 7.84 4.34 -5.78
CA ASP A 88 8.82 5.43 -5.77
C ASP A 88 9.51 5.57 -4.41
N GLN A 89 8.79 5.36 -3.30
CA GLN A 89 9.42 5.37 -1.98
C GLN A 89 10.31 4.15 -1.75
N ALA A 90 9.96 2.99 -2.29
CA ALA A 90 10.74 1.77 -2.09
C ALA A 90 12.09 1.82 -2.79
N LYS A 91 12.15 2.35 -4.01
CA LYS A 91 13.40 2.51 -4.78
C LYS A 91 14.35 3.52 -4.13
N ASP A 92 13.83 4.55 -3.47
CA ASP A 92 14.65 5.56 -2.80
C ASP A 92 15.27 5.05 -1.48
N LEU A 93 14.78 3.93 -0.94
CA LEU A 93 15.25 3.38 0.34
C LEU A 93 16.57 2.60 0.24
N ALA A 94 16.93 2.09 -0.94
CA ALA A 94 18.23 1.45 -1.14
C ALA A 94 19.20 2.40 -1.84
N PRO A 95 20.51 2.38 -1.49
CA PRO A 95 21.49 3.19 -2.19
C PRO A 95 21.54 2.83 -3.67
N THR A 96 21.30 3.82 -4.53
CA THR A 96 21.25 3.68 -5.99
C THR A 96 22.48 2.95 -6.51
N LYS A 97 22.29 1.74 -7.08
CA LYS A 97 23.36 1.01 -7.76
C LYS A 97 23.34 1.38 -9.23
N LYS A 98 24.37 2.09 -9.70
CA LYS A 98 24.57 2.26 -11.15
C LYS A 98 24.74 0.90 -11.82
N ILE A 99 23.93 0.61 -12.85
CA ILE A 99 24.21 -0.50 -13.76
C ILE A 99 25.53 -0.17 -14.48
N ALA A 100 26.49 -1.09 -14.43
CA ALA A 100 27.82 -0.87 -15.00
C ALA A 100 27.87 -0.92 -16.55
N VAL A 101 26.74 -1.19 -17.24
CA VAL A 101 26.76 -1.67 -18.64
C VAL A 101 25.82 -0.90 -19.58
N SER A 102 24.91 -0.05 -19.08
CA SER A 102 24.06 0.79 -19.94
C SER A 102 23.85 2.17 -19.33
N CYS A 103 23.65 3.17 -20.19
CA CYS A 103 23.25 4.53 -19.79
C CYS A 103 21.80 4.61 -19.32
N GLU A 104 21.15 3.47 -19.08
CA GLU A 104 19.78 3.35 -18.58
C GLU A 104 19.82 3.25 -17.06
N THR A 105 19.05 4.11 -16.40
CA THR A 105 18.92 4.14 -14.96
C THR A 105 17.95 3.04 -14.53
N THR A 106 18.27 2.27 -13.46
CA THR A 106 17.31 1.35 -12.80
C THR A 106 16.17 2.08 -12.10
N ASP A 107 16.07 3.40 -12.22
CA ASP A 107 15.16 4.26 -11.47
C ASP A 107 13.66 3.94 -11.68
N ASP A 108 13.34 3.14 -12.71
CA ASP A 108 11.99 2.68 -13.02
C ASP A 108 11.68 1.26 -12.49
N TYR A 109 12.64 0.62 -11.80
CA TYR A 109 12.55 -0.75 -11.35
C TYR A 109 12.80 -0.90 -9.85
N VAL A 110 12.24 -1.95 -9.27
CA VAL A 110 12.50 -2.39 -7.90
C VAL A 110 13.33 -3.66 -7.93
N SER A 111 14.40 -3.69 -7.13
CA SER A 111 15.27 -4.86 -6.92
C SER A 111 14.77 -5.77 -5.79
N LYS A 112 15.35 -6.98 -5.70
CA LYS A 112 15.06 -7.95 -4.62
C LYS A 112 15.19 -7.38 -3.20
N THR A 113 16.12 -6.44 -3.01
CA THR A 113 16.37 -5.85 -1.68
C THR A 113 15.29 -4.85 -1.32
N GLU A 114 14.85 -4.06 -2.31
CA GLU A 114 13.80 -3.04 -2.17
C GLU A 114 12.42 -3.69 -2.09
N PHE A 115 12.21 -4.88 -2.65
CA PHE A 115 10.92 -5.59 -2.61
C PHE A 115 10.36 -5.78 -1.20
N LYS A 116 11.22 -6.00 -0.21
CA LYS A 116 10.79 -6.06 1.20
C LYS A 116 10.21 -4.72 1.65
N ALA A 117 10.94 -3.64 1.39
CA ALA A 117 10.53 -2.29 1.74
C ALA A 117 9.24 -1.91 1.00
N LEU A 118 9.14 -2.26 -0.29
CA LEU A 118 7.96 -2.06 -1.12
C LEU A 118 6.69 -2.65 -0.48
N ASN A 119 6.76 -3.88 0.02
CA ASN A 119 5.62 -4.51 0.69
C ASN A 119 5.20 -3.78 1.97
N ALA A 120 6.16 -3.25 2.73
CA ALA A 120 5.86 -2.41 3.89
C ALA A 120 5.25 -1.06 3.47
N CYS A 121 5.79 -0.43 2.41
CA CYS A 121 5.26 0.79 1.83
C CYS A 121 3.81 0.59 1.36
N PHE A 122 3.47 -0.50 0.69
CA PHE A 122 2.08 -0.79 0.33
C PHE A 122 1.14 -0.77 1.53
N CYS A 123 1.52 -1.43 2.63
CA CYS A 123 0.69 -1.47 3.84
C CYS A 123 0.51 -0.06 4.44
N ILE A 124 1.58 0.74 4.48
CA ILE A 124 1.56 2.11 5.02
C ILE A 124 0.68 3.01 4.14
N PHE A 125 0.94 3.04 2.84
CA PHE A 125 0.25 3.90 1.90
C PHE A 125 -1.22 3.50 1.72
N ALA A 126 -1.54 2.20 1.73
CA ALA A 126 -2.94 1.74 1.75
C ALA A 126 -3.66 2.21 3.02
N SER A 127 -3.00 2.16 4.19
CA SER A 127 -3.56 2.70 5.44
C SER A 127 -3.80 4.21 5.37
N MET A 128 -2.85 4.96 4.80
CA MET A 128 -2.98 6.41 4.63
C MET A 128 -4.11 6.77 3.67
N LEU A 129 -4.22 6.03 2.55
CA LEU A 129 -5.25 6.25 1.55
C LEU A 129 -6.65 5.88 2.09
N ASP A 130 -6.74 4.79 2.87
CA ASP A 130 -8.00 4.42 3.52
C ASP A 130 -8.44 5.48 4.53
N ALA A 131 -7.51 5.99 5.35
CA ALA A 131 -7.78 7.11 6.24
C ALA A 131 -8.23 8.35 5.46
N PHE A 132 -7.59 8.67 4.34
CA PHE A 132 -8.01 9.76 3.46
C PHE A 132 -9.46 9.58 2.98
N TYR A 133 -9.84 8.39 2.49
CA TYR A 133 -11.19 8.12 2.01
C TYR A 133 -12.26 8.20 3.09
N ILE A 134 -11.94 7.86 4.34
CA ILE A 134 -12.86 8.00 5.48
C ILE A 134 -13.18 9.48 5.77
N ILE A 135 -12.24 10.39 5.50
CA ILE A 135 -12.40 11.82 5.79
C ILE A 135 -13.07 12.52 4.62
N SER A 136 -12.63 12.22 3.39
CA SER A 136 -13.12 12.86 2.18
C SER A 136 -14.49 12.34 1.71
N ASP A 137 -15.05 11.31 2.37
CA ASP A 137 -16.18 10.50 1.88
C ASP A 137 -15.94 10.03 0.41
N GLY A 138 -14.69 9.94 -0.02
CA GLY A 138 -14.29 9.88 -1.43
C GLY A 138 -14.26 8.48 -2.06
N PHE A 139 -14.80 7.47 -1.39
CA PHE A 139 -14.88 6.11 -1.93
C PHE A 139 -16.27 5.50 -1.66
N GLU A 140 -17.21 5.78 -2.55
CA GLU A 140 -18.53 5.15 -2.60
C GLU A 140 -18.62 4.19 -3.81
N ASP A 141 -19.16 2.98 -3.59
CA ASP A 141 -19.49 2.00 -4.63
C ASP A 141 -18.38 1.69 -5.67
N GLY A 142 -17.12 1.69 -5.26
CA GLY A 142 -15.99 1.38 -6.15
C GLY A 142 -15.65 2.51 -7.13
N VAL A 143 -16.25 3.68 -6.96
CA VAL A 143 -15.94 4.91 -7.70
C VAL A 143 -15.07 5.79 -6.82
N ILE A 144 -13.87 6.10 -7.32
CA ILE A 144 -13.00 7.10 -6.70
C ILE A 144 -13.67 8.46 -6.96
N GLY A 145 -14.11 9.14 -5.90
CA GLY A 145 -14.65 10.48 -5.99
C GLY A 145 -13.65 11.44 -6.65
N ASN A 146 -14.14 12.37 -7.46
CA ASN A 146 -13.30 13.31 -8.22
C ASN A 146 -12.54 14.33 -7.35
N SER A 147 -12.86 14.41 -6.05
CA SER A 147 -12.14 15.24 -5.09
C SER A 147 -10.91 14.49 -4.57
N HIS A 148 -9.80 14.59 -5.31
CA HIS A 148 -8.44 14.31 -4.80
C HIS A 148 -7.99 15.35 -3.75
N GLN A 149 -8.92 16.09 -3.14
CA GLN A 149 -8.66 17.21 -2.26
C GLN A 149 -9.44 17.01 -0.97
N LEU A 150 -8.76 17.26 0.14
CA LEU A 150 -9.36 17.29 1.45
C LEU A 150 -9.73 18.73 1.79
N SER A 151 -11.02 19.06 1.85
CA SER A 151 -11.40 20.39 2.30
C SER A 151 -11.30 20.50 3.83
N ARG A 152 -11.16 21.73 4.33
CA ARG A 152 -11.21 22.01 5.78
C ARG A 152 -12.49 21.46 6.41
N ASN A 153 -13.62 21.51 5.70
CA ASN A 153 -14.90 21.00 6.19
C ASN A 153 -14.91 19.48 6.30
N ASP A 154 -14.29 18.78 5.34
CA ASP A 154 -14.16 17.32 5.36
C ASP A 154 -13.30 16.88 6.55
N TRP A 155 -12.19 17.57 6.78
CA TRP A 155 -11.34 17.33 7.96
C TRP A 155 -12.08 17.53 9.29
N LEU A 156 -12.78 18.66 9.45
CA LEU A 156 -13.53 18.96 10.68
C LEU A 156 -14.65 17.94 10.96
N LYS A 157 -15.25 17.36 9.91
CA LYS A 157 -16.26 16.30 10.04
C LYS A 157 -15.65 14.92 10.29
N GLY A 158 -14.55 14.61 9.61
CA GLY A 158 -13.96 13.29 9.53
C GLY A 158 -12.92 12.99 10.62
N TYR A 159 -12.27 13.98 11.23
CA TYR A 159 -11.10 13.75 12.10
C TYR A 159 -11.37 12.76 13.25
N LYS A 160 -12.57 12.83 13.85
CA LYS A 160 -12.97 11.92 14.93
C LYS A 160 -13.04 10.45 14.47
N LYS A 161 -13.39 10.22 13.21
CA LYS A 161 -13.47 8.86 12.62
C LYS A 161 -12.06 8.23 12.49
N ILE A 162 -11.03 9.04 12.27
CA ILE A 162 -9.65 8.57 12.04
C ILE A 162 -8.88 8.28 13.35
N SER A 163 -9.31 8.86 14.48
CA SER A 163 -8.64 8.68 15.79
C SER A 163 -8.45 7.21 16.21
N LYS A 164 -9.24 6.30 15.62
CA LYS A 164 -9.19 4.84 15.87
C LYS A 164 -8.47 4.04 14.79
N HIS A 165 -7.90 4.69 13.78
CA HIS A 165 -7.34 4.03 12.59
C HIS A 165 -5.86 3.62 12.75
N GLY A 166 -5.39 3.47 13.99
CA GLY A 166 -4.04 2.96 14.30
C GLY A 166 -2.88 3.93 14.07
N PHE A 167 -3.11 5.12 13.50
CA PHE A 167 -2.08 6.16 13.40
C PHE A 167 -1.84 6.84 14.75
N LEU A 168 -0.69 6.54 15.37
CA LEU A 168 -0.27 7.15 16.64
C LEU A 168 -0.25 8.68 16.58
N ALA A 169 0.14 9.25 15.43
CA ALA A 169 0.18 10.69 15.23
C ALA A 169 -1.22 11.37 15.25
N LEU A 170 -2.29 10.61 15.06
CA LEU A 170 -3.67 11.11 15.01
C LEU A 170 -4.48 10.79 16.28
N ALA A 171 -3.87 10.11 17.26
CA ALA A 171 -4.56 9.65 18.46
C ALA A 171 -4.93 10.80 19.43
N ASP A 172 -4.11 11.85 19.50
CA ASP A 172 -4.20 12.92 20.52
C ASP A 172 -4.35 14.33 19.93
N ILE A 173 -5.05 14.48 18.80
CA ILE A 173 -5.30 15.81 18.22
C ILE A 173 -6.33 16.56 19.09
N ALA A 174 -5.84 17.52 19.88
CA ALA A 174 -6.67 18.31 20.80
C ALA A 174 -7.47 19.43 20.10
N ASP A 175 -6.96 19.99 19.01
CA ASP A 175 -7.65 20.99 18.19
C ASP A 175 -7.49 20.64 16.70
N PRO A 176 -8.56 20.22 16.00
CA PRO A 176 -8.48 19.91 14.56
C PRO A 176 -8.17 21.14 13.70
N SER A 177 -8.32 22.36 14.25
CA SER A 177 -8.03 23.63 13.59
C SER A 177 -6.53 23.96 13.55
N SER A 178 -5.71 23.32 14.39
CA SER A 178 -4.27 23.61 14.49
C SER A 178 -3.42 22.91 13.41
N ILE A 179 -4.05 22.11 12.55
CA ILE A 179 -3.38 21.31 11.50
C ILE A 179 -3.47 21.99 10.12
N PHE A 180 -4.26 23.07 9.99
CA PHE A 180 -4.43 23.86 8.77
C PHE A 180 -3.79 25.24 8.85
#